data_AF-A0A0C9Z9U2-F1
#
_entry.id   AF-A0A0C9Z9U2-F1
#
_cell.length_a   1.000
_cell.length_b   1.000
_cell.length_c   1.000
_cell.angle_alpha   90.00
_cell.angle_beta   90.00
_cell.angle_gamma   90.00
#
_symmetry.space_group_name_H-M   'P 1'
#
loop_
_entity.id
_entity.type
_entity.pdbx_description
1 polymer ?
#
loop_
_entity_poly.entity_id
_entity_poly.type
_entity_poly.pdbx_seq_one_letter_code
_entity_poly.pdbx_strand_id
1 'polypeptide(L)' 'ITNYFVNTIIMALEAPEWEKLLERIGADIVLHLLTKTSIFIMLPNQCLCQLTGEPLMY' A
#
# COMPACT_ATOMS: atom_id res chain seq x y z
N ILE A 1 -7.44 6.81 16.06
CA ILE A 1 -7.73 5.61 15.25
C ILE A 1 -6.70 4.56 15.66
N THR A 2 -7.05 3.72 16.63
CA THR A 2 -6.14 2.69 17.16
C THR A 2 -6.38 1.39 16.41
N ASN A 3 -5.35 0.91 15.72
CA ASN A 3 -5.39 -0.33 14.92
C ASN A 3 -5.41 -1.55 15.83
N TYR A 4 -6.49 -2.33 15.76
CA TYR A 4 -6.68 -3.56 16.54
C TYR A 4 -6.23 -4.84 15.82
N PHE A 5 -5.82 -4.73 14.55
CA PHE A 5 -5.14 -5.79 13.81
C PHE A 5 -3.74 -5.30 13.49
N VAL A 6 -2.75 -6.20 13.50
CA VAL A 6 -1.43 -5.95 12.90
C VAL A 6 -1.68 -5.74 11.41
N ASN A 7 -2.01 -4.51 11.05
CA ASN A 7 -2.45 -4.16 9.72
C ASN A 7 -1.17 -4.01 8.90
N THR A 8 -0.68 -5.12 8.36
CA THR A 8 0.59 -5.20 7.62
C THR A 8 0.63 -4.18 6.48
N ILE A 9 -0.55 -3.81 5.98
CA ILE A 9 -0.76 -2.75 4.99
C ILE A 9 -0.37 -1.37 5.54
N ILE A 10 -0.70 -1.06 6.79
CA ILE A 10 -0.36 0.23 7.42
C ILE A 10 1.14 0.29 7.70
N MET A 11 1.74 -0.79 8.18
CA MET A 11 3.20 -0.86 8.34
C MET A 11 3.93 -0.70 6.99
N ALA A 12 3.37 -1.25 5.91
CA ALA A 12 3.92 -1.07 4.57
C ALA A 12 3.77 0.36 4.06
N LEU A 13 2.68 1.06 4.40
CA LEU A 13 2.42 2.44 4.02
C LEU A 13 3.16 3.48 4.87
N GLU A 14 3.58 3.12 6.08
CA GLU A 14 4.45 3.95 6.95
C GLU A 14 5.94 3.86 6.54
N ALA A 15 6.28 3.07 5.54
CA ALA A 15 7.65 2.93 5.06
C ALA A 15 8.13 4.23 4.37
N PRO A 16 9.41 4.63 4.53
CA PRO A 16 9.95 5.91 4.05
C PRO A 16 9.87 6.08 2.52
N GLU A 17 9.68 4.99 1.78
CA GLU A 17 9.45 4.99 0.35
C GLU A 17 8.12 5.66 -0.03
N TRP A 18 7.07 5.48 0.79
CA TRP A 18 5.77 6.09 0.57
C TRP A 18 5.75 7.57 0.90
N GLU A 19 6.53 8.00 1.89
CA GLU A 19 6.73 9.42 2.19
C GLU A 19 7.45 10.13 1.05
N LYS A 20 8.54 9.55 0.52
CA LYS A 20 9.22 10.08 -0.67
C LYS A 20 8.33 10.08 -1.91
N LEU A 21 7.45 9.08 -2.06
CA LEU A 21 6.49 9.05 -3.14
C LEU A 21 5.49 10.20 -2.97
N LEU A 22 4.93 10.37 -1.77
CA LEU A 22 4.01 11.45 -1.43
C LEU A 22 4.60 12.83 -1.73
N GLU A 23 5.85 13.08 -1.36
CA GLU A 23 6.54 14.34 -1.67
C GLU A 23 6.68 14.59 -3.18
N ARG A 24 6.81 13.54 -4.00
CA ARG A 24 7.05 13.64 -5.44
C ARG A 24 5.78 13.79 -6.27
N ILE A 25 4.73 13.05 -5.93
CA ILE A 25 3.50 12.98 -6.74
C ILE A 25 2.30 13.65 -6.06
N GLY A 26 2.44 14.07 -4.80
CA GLY A 26 1.39 14.74 -4.05
C GLY A 26 0.30 13.80 -3.52
N ALA A 27 -0.46 14.31 -2.55
CA ALA A 27 -1.46 13.53 -1.81
C ALA A 27 -2.59 13.00 -2.69
N ASP A 28 -3.07 13.79 -3.66
CA ASP A 28 -4.21 13.40 -4.51
C ASP A 28 -3.88 12.19 -5.38
N ILE A 29 -2.66 12.12 -5.92
CA ILE A 29 -2.22 11.00 -6.75
C ILE A 29 -1.96 9.77 -5.88
N VAL A 30 -1.32 9.92 -4.71
CA VAL A 30 -1.17 8.80 -3.76
C VAL A 30 -2.52 8.25 -3.35
N LEU A 31 -3.49 9.11 -3.02
CA LEU A 31 -4.84 8.69 -2.66
C LEU A 31 -5.52 7.94 -3.82
N HIS A 32 -5.37 8.42 -5.05
CA HIS A 32 -5.87 7.72 -6.22
C HIS A 32 -5.24 6.33 -6.37
N LEU A 33 -3.92 6.21 -6.21
CA LEU A 33 -3.22 4.93 -6.25
C LEU A 33 -3.76 3.97 -5.19
N LEU A 34 -3.89 4.42 -3.93
CA LEU A 34 -4.32 3.57 -2.83
C LEU A 34 -5.80 3.15 -2.93
N THR A 35 -6.64 3.93 -3.61
CA THR A 35 -8.10 3.69 -3.66
C THR A 35 -8.61 3.13 -4.98
N LYS A 36 -7.89 3.38 -6.08
CA LYS A 36 -8.32 3.01 -7.45
C LYS A 36 -7.38 2.02 -8.14
N THR A 37 -6.21 1.75 -7.57
CA THR A 37 -5.24 0.82 -8.16
C THR A 37 -4.93 -0.36 -7.26
N SER A 38 -4.52 -1.46 -7.88
CA SER A 38 -4.06 -2.64 -7.17
C SER A 38 -2.54 -2.62 -7.09
N ILE A 39 -2.03 -2.37 -5.89
CA ILE A 39 -0.59 -2.27 -5.64
C ILE A 39 -0.10 -3.57 -5.03
N PHE A 40 1.00 -4.09 -5.56
CA PHE A 40 1.62 -5.32 -5.09
C PHE A 40 3.02 -5.03 -4.57
N ILE A 41 3.35 -5.61 -3.41
CA ILE A 41 4.72 -5.59 -2.88
C ILE A 41 5.34 -6.97 -2.96
N MET A 42 6.65 -7.00 -3.22
CA MET A 42 7.42 -8.23 -3.22
C MET A 42 7.77 -8.63 -1.78
N LEU A 43 7.43 -9.86 -1.44
CA LEU A 43 7.78 -10.48 -0.16
C LEU A 43 9.12 -11.22 -0.27
N PRO A 44 9.80 -11.52 0.86
CA PRO A 44 11.09 -12.23 0.87
C PRO A 44 11.06 -13.62 0.21
N ASN A 45 9.87 -14.23 0.11
CA ASN A 45 9.64 -15.50 -0.56
C ASN A 45 9.43 -15.36 -2.08
N GLN A 46 9.69 -14.17 -2.66
CA GLN A 46 9.47 -13.84 -4.08
C GLN A 46 8.02 -13.85 -4.53
N CYS A 47 7.06 -13.99 -3.61
CA CYS A 47 5.64 -13.80 -3.90
C CYS A 47 5.28 -12.31 -3.88
N LEU A 48 4.22 -11.97 -4.59
CA LEU A 48 3.61 -10.63 -4.56
C LEU A 48 2.41 -10.63 -3.62
N CYS A 49 2.35 -9.67 -2.72
CA CYS A 49 1.22 -9.43 -1.82
C CYS A 49 0.47 -8.18 -2.27
N GLN A 50 -0.84 -8.29 -2.47
CA GLN A 50 -1.70 -7.16 -2.80
C GLN A 50 -1.94 -6.31 -1.55
N LEU A 51 -1.54 -5.03 -1.61
CA LEU A 51 -1.77 -4.05 -0.54
C LEU A 51 -3.08 -3.28 -0.70
N THR A 52 -3.47 -2.98 -1.93
CA THR A 52 -4.63 -2.12 -2.24
C THR A 52 -5.42 -2.67 -3.42
N GLY A 53 -6.61 -2.12 -3.64
CA GLY A 53 -7.52 -2.53 -4.71
C GLY A 53 -8.46 -3.66 -4.29
N GLU A 54 -9.35 -4.04 -5.19
CA GLU A 54 -10.24 -5.18 -4.96
C GLU A 54 -9.43 -6.48 -4.90
N PRO A 55 -9.67 -7.35 -3.90
CA PRO A 55 -9.01 -8.63 -3.83
C PRO A 55 -9.22 -9.40 -5.12
N LEU A 56 -8.14 -9.88 -5.71
CA LEU A 56 -8.19 -10.80 -6.85
C LEU A 56 -8.77 -12.15 -6.39
N MET A 57 -10.09 -12.23 -6.31
CA MET A 57 -10.82 -13.49 -6.14
C MET A 57 -11.07 -14.08 -7.53
N TYR A 58 -10.66 -15.33 -7.74
CA TYR A 58 -10.97 -16.13 -8.93
C TYR A 58 -12.31 -16.86 -8.77
#